data_AF-A0A816FXF6-F1
#
_entry.id   AF-A0A816FXF6-F1
#
_cell.length_a   1.000
_cell.length_b   1.000
_cell.length_c   1.000
_cell.angle_alpha   90.00
_cell.angle_beta   90.00
_cell.angle_gamma   90.00
#
_symmetry.space_group_name_H-M   'P 1'
#
loop_
_entity.id
_entity.type
_entity.pdbx_description
1 polymer ?
#
loop_
_entity_poly.entity_id
_entity_poly.type
_entity_poly.pdbx_seq_one_letter_code
_entity_poly.pdbx_strand_id
1 'polypeptide(L)'
;MSGPSDAELLRNANIRICRLRVWPNFEGLGFNLEAAVRPPHVVRLVESNSPAAAGGLKILDVILAVNQQDVSEADYNEVRSAIKTARDSNGPIELLVVEQRFYQALKKRNIPINPSSATTYNTPPTMPNDYLNFPKNQPRTTTIRLNKSDPSFGFEVVNGENDIGAYIQEIFPNTPASNSSLRKSDRIIEIDDKLVDKDVSKSILEKLGKARTKGIVKLYVADTHTYKHYQLNKIPLSSKAKRKSQSEDRLSSNRHYTNDRESPSINDGSQRAPSNASTLRDLPRAKTPSVPDLTRPTRPQISTSIIPSPVMPLNHEDIRLSTINRADAADTFGIELNFHRREQFHSLSITPGRDNGPSNAELAGIKSEDRLIEINGQNIQSFDHDQVTQRIRSVKYPEPLQMLVADVPTYEHYKQQSKLIHRSLPNVRVMPPNRPARSVSPASSSRHSIDTRPSSIITREQPKIQPTPP
;
A
#
# COMPACT_ATOMS: atom_id res chain seq x y z
N MET A 1 -6.95 38.64 -15.66
CA MET A 1 -8.08 38.29 -14.77
C MET A 1 -7.56 38.26 -13.34
N SER A 2 -8.07 39.09 -12.44
CA SER A 2 -7.75 39.01 -11.01
C SER A 2 -8.25 37.67 -10.47
N GLY A 3 -7.41 36.95 -9.72
CA GLY A 3 -7.81 35.67 -9.09
C GLY A 3 -8.94 35.85 -8.06
N PRO A 4 -9.48 34.74 -7.51
CA PRO A 4 -10.55 34.80 -6.52
C PRO A 4 -10.12 35.60 -5.28
N SER A 5 -11.07 36.30 -4.64
CA SER A 5 -10.81 37.03 -3.40
C SER A 5 -10.45 36.09 -2.24
N ASP A 6 -9.83 36.59 -1.15
CA ASP A 6 -9.52 35.77 0.03
C ASP A 6 -10.78 35.15 0.64
N ALA A 7 -11.85 35.94 0.73
CA ALA A 7 -13.15 35.50 1.25
C ALA A 7 -13.78 34.40 0.38
N GLU A 8 -13.67 34.51 -0.94
CA GLU A 8 -14.12 33.47 -1.86
C GLU A 8 -13.29 32.21 -1.77
N LEU A 9 -11.97 32.34 -1.63
CA LEU A 9 -11.08 31.21 -1.45
C LEU A 9 -11.40 30.44 -0.16
N LEU A 10 -11.59 31.14 0.97
CA LEU A 10 -11.98 30.53 2.25
C LEU A 10 -13.34 29.83 2.17
N ARG A 11 -14.34 30.47 1.55
CA ARG A 11 -15.67 29.88 1.39
C ARG A 11 -15.61 28.58 0.58
N ASN A 12 -14.78 28.55 -0.46
CA ASN A 12 -14.64 27.38 -1.33
C ASN A 12 -13.67 26.34 -0.78
N ALA A 13 -12.80 26.70 0.18
CA ALA A 13 -11.77 25.84 0.74
C ALA A 13 -12.30 24.60 1.48
N ASN A 14 -13.60 24.57 1.76
CA ASN A 14 -14.29 23.44 2.37
C ASN A 14 -13.60 23.02 3.68
N ILE A 15 -13.38 24.01 4.55
CA ILE A 15 -12.71 23.84 5.84
C ILE A 15 -13.67 23.13 6.79
N ARG A 16 -13.19 22.04 7.40
CA ARG A 16 -14.01 21.18 8.26
C ARG A 16 -13.32 20.90 9.58
N ILE A 17 -14.13 20.71 10.61
CA ILE A 17 -13.72 20.10 11.86
C ILE A 17 -14.31 18.69 11.88
N CYS A 18 -13.46 17.68 11.85
CA CYS A 18 -13.83 16.27 11.94
C CYS A 18 -13.59 15.78 13.37
N ARG A 19 -14.67 15.62 14.15
CA ARG A 19 -14.63 15.09 15.53
C ARG A 19 -14.78 13.58 15.51
N LEU A 20 -13.65 12.89 15.50
CA LEU A 20 -13.56 11.44 15.38
C LEU A 20 -13.64 10.77 16.75
N ARG A 21 -14.30 9.60 16.82
CA ARG A 21 -14.38 8.76 18.02
C ARG A 21 -13.93 7.35 17.68
N VAL A 22 -13.20 6.69 18.57
CA VAL A 22 -12.90 5.27 18.40
C VAL A 22 -14.18 4.48 18.69
N TRP A 23 -14.50 3.53 17.81
CA TRP A 23 -15.56 2.57 18.07
C TRP A 23 -14.98 1.25 18.59
N PRO A 24 -15.55 0.62 19.64
CA PRO A 24 -15.01 -0.62 20.21
C PRO A 24 -14.90 -1.78 19.21
N ASN A 25 -15.76 -1.77 18.20
CA ASN A 25 -15.88 -2.77 17.14
C ASN A 25 -15.21 -2.34 15.83
N PHE A 26 -14.34 -1.33 15.85
CA PHE A 26 -13.53 -0.90 14.72
C PHE A 26 -12.07 -0.70 15.14
N GLU A 27 -11.13 -1.23 14.36
CA GLU A 27 -9.71 -1.07 14.66
C GLU A 27 -9.22 0.34 14.27
N GLY A 28 -8.95 1.17 15.26
CA GLY A 28 -8.44 2.53 15.04
C GLY A 28 -9.53 3.50 14.55
N LEU A 29 -9.15 4.41 13.65
CA LEU A 29 -10.04 5.48 13.14
C LEU A 29 -10.44 5.27 11.67
N GLY A 30 -9.71 4.41 10.95
CA GLY A 30 -9.99 4.05 9.55
C GLY A 30 -9.64 5.15 8.55
N PHE A 31 -8.46 5.76 8.70
CA PHE A 31 -7.86 6.59 7.66
C PHE A 31 -6.34 6.42 7.64
N ASN A 32 -5.73 6.67 6.48
CA ASN A 32 -4.27 6.71 6.33
C ASN A 32 -3.82 8.10 5.92
N LEU A 33 -2.74 8.54 6.55
CA LEU A 33 -2.01 9.76 6.22
C LEU A 33 -0.84 9.42 5.30
N GLU A 34 -0.61 10.26 4.29
CA GLU A 34 0.61 10.22 3.49
C GLU A 34 1.83 10.41 4.39
N ALA A 35 2.84 9.55 4.23
CA ALA A 35 4.13 9.72 4.90
C ALA A 35 4.99 10.75 4.16
N ALA A 36 4.47 11.96 4.01
CA ALA A 36 5.21 13.05 3.42
C ALA A 36 6.30 13.49 4.39
N VAL A 37 7.55 13.57 3.91
CA VAL A 37 8.70 14.06 4.71
C VAL A 37 8.47 15.49 5.18
N ARG A 38 7.73 16.29 4.40
CA ARG A 38 7.40 17.68 4.69
C ARG A 38 5.90 17.92 4.55
N PRO A 39 5.34 18.88 5.30
CA PRO A 39 3.96 19.29 5.14
C PRO A 39 3.67 19.76 3.69
N PRO A 40 2.42 19.64 3.22
CA PRO A 40 1.23 19.24 3.99
C PRO A 40 1.10 17.73 4.21
N HIS A 41 0.49 17.36 5.32
CA HIS A 41 0.13 15.97 5.62
C HIS A 41 -1.27 15.66 5.13
N VAL A 42 -1.37 14.79 4.13
CA VAL A 42 -2.60 14.57 3.39
C VAL A 42 -3.21 13.20 3.65
N VAL A 43 -4.51 13.14 3.86
CA VAL A 43 -5.27 11.89 3.95
C VAL A 43 -5.32 11.23 2.57
N ARG A 44 -4.82 9.99 2.46
CA ARG A 44 -4.75 9.23 1.18
C ARG A 44 -5.79 8.12 1.09
N LEU A 45 -6.30 7.68 2.23
CA LEU A 45 -7.35 6.68 2.31
C LEU A 45 -8.26 7.02 3.48
N VAL A 46 -9.57 6.87 3.26
CA VAL A 46 -10.57 6.81 4.32
C VAL A 46 -11.30 5.49 4.13
N GLU A 47 -11.25 4.61 5.12
CA GLU A 47 -11.82 3.28 5.04
C GLU A 47 -13.35 3.35 5.06
N SER A 48 -14.00 2.52 4.24
CA SER A 48 -15.46 2.40 4.23
C SER A 48 -15.97 1.97 5.61
N ASN A 49 -17.11 2.54 6.02
CA ASN A 49 -17.77 2.22 7.29
C ASN A 49 -16.89 2.44 8.54
N SER A 50 -15.92 3.35 8.47
CA SER A 50 -15.02 3.70 9.58
C SER A 50 -15.50 4.92 10.38
N PRO A 51 -14.95 5.13 11.59
CA PRO A 51 -15.11 6.37 12.34
C PRO A 51 -14.78 7.63 11.53
N ALA A 52 -13.69 7.61 10.76
CA ALA A 52 -13.24 8.73 9.94
C ALA A 52 -14.24 9.06 8.83
N ALA A 53 -14.75 8.04 8.13
CA ALA A 53 -15.77 8.22 7.09
C ALA A 53 -17.06 8.82 7.68
N ALA A 54 -17.51 8.30 8.83
CA ALA A 54 -18.69 8.82 9.52
C ALA A 54 -18.48 10.22 10.12
N GLY A 55 -17.25 10.55 10.49
CA GLY A 55 -16.82 11.86 10.98
C GLY A 55 -16.53 12.88 9.89
N GLY A 56 -16.85 12.58 8.62
CA GLY A 56 -16.76 13.53 7.50
C GLY A 56 -15.33 13.78 6.99
N LEU A 57 -14.35 12.97 7.39
CA LEU A 57 -13.00 13.03 6.85
C LEU A 57 -13.02 12.55 5.39
N LYS A 58 -12.34 13.27 4.50
CA LYS A 58 -12.29 12.96 3.07
C LYS A 58 -10.88 12.61 2.61
N ILE A 59 -10.80 11.89 1.48
CA ILE A 59 -9.52 11.66 0.81
C ILE A 59 -9.07 13.00 0.22
N LEU A 60 -7.77 13.26 0.24
CA LEU A 60 -7.15 14.54 -0.09
C LEU A 60 -7.42 15.67 0.91
N ASP A 61 -7.84 15.35 2.14
CA ASP A 61 -7.84 16.35 3.21
C ASP A 61 -6.44 16.57 3.76
N VAL A 62 -6.07 17.84 3.95
CA VAL A 62 -4.85 18.24 4.66
C VAL A 62 -5.19 18.48 6.12
N ILE A 63 -4.44 17.84 7.03
CA ILE A 63 -4.58 18.07 8.46
C ILE A 63 -3.83 19.35 8.83
N LEU A 64 -4.55 20.32 9.38
CA LEU A 64 -4.03 21.60 9.84
C LEU A 64 -3.82 21.62 11.35
N ALA A 65 -4.75 21.03 12.13
CA ALA A 65 -4.65 20.98 13.58
C ALA A 65 -5.22 19.67 14.14
N VAL A 66 -4.70 19.25 15.29
CA VAL A 66 -5.18 18.10 16.08
C VAL A 66 -5.49 18.58 17.49
N ASN A 67 -6.74 18.46 17.95
CA ASN A 67 -7.19 18.92 19.29
C ASN A 67 -6.76 20.36 19.61
N GLN A 68 -6.92 21.29 18.65
CA GLN A 68 -6.50 22.71 18.72
C GLN A 68 -4.99 22.95 18.66
N GLN A 69 -4.15 21.91 18.66
CA GLN A 69 -2.72 22.04 18.39
C GLN A 69 -2.51 22.18 16.87
N ASP A 70 -1.94 23.30 16.45
CA ASP A 70 -1.52 23.50 15.06
C ASP A 70 -0.40 22.51 14.69
N VAL A 71 -0.60 21.83 13.56
CA VAL A 71 0.34 20.87 12.99
C VAL A 71 0.60 21.13 11.51
N SER A 72 0.20 22.30 10.98
CA SER A 72 0.32 22.61 9.55
C SER A 72 1.77 22.62 9.05
N GLU A 73 2.72 22.93 9.93
CA GLU A 73 4.16 22.93 9.65
C GLU A 73 4.92 21.76 10.31
N ALA A 74 4.21 20.90 11.04
CA ALA A 74 4.80 19.76 11.72
C ALA A 74 5.31 18.70 10.74
N ASP A 75 6.19 17.80 11.18
CA ASP A 75 6.56 16.61 10.40
C ASP A 75 5.56 15.46 10.57
N TYR A 76 5.73 14.39 9.80
CA TYR A 76 4.81 13.24 9.80
C TYR A 76 4.70 12.57 11.18
N ASN A 77 5.81 12.46 11.91
CA ASN A 77 5.85 11.79 13.21
C ASN A 77 5.21 12.66 14.29
N GLU A 78 5.39 13.97 14.21
CA GLU A 78 4.72 14.93 15.09
C GLU A 78 3.20 14.88 14.92
N VAL A 79 2.70 14.89 13.68
CA VAL A 79 1.25 14.71 13.42
C VAL A 79 0.74 13.38 13.95
N ARG A 80 1.46 12.28 13.70
CA ARG A 80 1.09 10.94 14.19
C ARG A 80 1.08 10.88 15.72
N SER A 81 2.05 11.53 16.36
CA SER A 81 2.15 11.63 17.82
C SER A 81 1.01 12.45 18.40
N ALA A 82 0.65 13.57 17.77
CA ALA A 82 -0.50 14.39 18.17
C ALA A 82 -1.81 13.60 18.08
N ILE A 83 -2.04 12.88 16.97
CA ILE A 83 -3.22 12.02 16.80
C ILE A 83 -3.26 10.90 17.84
N LYS A 84 -2.11 10.26 18.11
CA LYS A 84 -2.00 9.21 19.13
C LYS A 84 -2.31 9.74 20.53
N THR A 85 -1.73 10.89 20.90
CA THR A 85 -1.98 11.56 22.18
C THR A 85 -3.44 11.94 22.33
N ALA A 86 -4.05 12.50 21.26
CA ALA A 86 -5.47 12.82 21.23
C ALA A 86 -6.34 11.57 21.45
N ARG A 87 -5.98 10.43 20.84
CA ARG A 87 -6.68 9.17 21.03
C ARG A 87 -6.58 8.64 22.46
N ASP A 88 -5.41 8.75 23.06
CA ASP A 88 -5.14 8.22 24.40
C ASP A 88 -5.83 9.06 25.52
N SER A 89 -6.28 10.28 25.20
CA SER A 89 -7.05 11.15 26.11
C SER A 89 -8.50 10.68 26.39
N ASN A 90 -8.93 9.57 25.77
CA ASN A 90 -10.27 8.98 25.91
C ASN A 90 -11.44 9.91 25.50
N GLY A 91 -11.14 11.01 24.80
CA GLY A 91 -12.10 11.96 24.23
C GLY A 91 -12.20 11.84 22.70
N PRO A 92 -13.10 12.62 22.06
CA PRO A 92 -13.10 12.75 20.61
C PRO A 92 -11.82 13.44 20.13
N ILE A 93 -11.30 12.98 19.00
CA ILE A 93 -10.16 13.58 18.32
C ILE A 93 -10.70 14.62 17.36
N GLU A 94 -10.33 15.88 17.53
CA GLU A 94 -10.73 16.98 16.67
C GLU A 94 -9.65 17.24 15.62
N LEU A 95 -9.96 16.98 14.35
CA LEU A 95 -9.10 17.30 13.22
C LEU A 95 -9.63 18.53 12.50
N LEU A 96 -8.86 19.61 12.47
CA LEU A 96 -9.12 20.72 11.55
C LEU A 96 -8.50 20.37 10.20
N VAL A 97 -9.32 20.34 9.16
CA VAL A 97 -8.89 19.93 7.82
C VAL A 97 -9.32 20.91 6.75
N VAL A 98 -8.57 20.92 5.65
CA VAL A 98 -8.88 21.66 4.43
C VAL A 98 -8.70 20.76 3.22
N GLU A 99 -9.49 20.94 2.18
CA GLU A 99 -9.31 20.19 0.94
C GLU A 99 -7.97 20.57 0.27
N GLN A 100 -7.15 19.57 -0.09
CA GLN A 100 -5.75 19.73 -0.54
C GLN A 100 -5.59 20.76 -1.66
N ARG A 101 -6.53 20.84 -2.60
CA ARG A 101 -6.43 21.77 -3.74
C ARG A 101 -6.37 23.25 -3.34
N PHE A 102 -6.85 23.61 -2.14
CA PHE A 102 -6.85 24.99 -1.65
C PHE A 102 -5.67 25.30 -0.73
N TYR A 103 -5.00 24.28 -0.19
CA TYR A 103 -3.95 24.44 0.82
C TYR A 103 -2.84 25.41 0.37
N GLN A 104 -2.27 25.20 -0.83
CA GLN A 104 -1.19 26.04 -1.33
C GLN A 104 -1.61 27.50 -1.52
N ALA A 105 -2.84 27.74 -1.99
CA ALA A 105 -3.35 29.08 -2.21
C ALA A 105 -3.57 29.82 -0.89
N LEU A 106 -4.13 29.14 0.12
CA LEU A 106 -4.31 29.68 1.47
C LEU A 106 -2.97 29.99 2.14
N LYS A 107 -2.02 29.04 2.07
CA LYS A 107 -0.67 29.20 2.64
C LYS A 107 0.12 30.32 1.99
N LYS A 108 0.14 30.40 0.65
CA LYS A 108 0.88 31.43 -0.09
C LYS A 108 0.37 32.84 0.22
N ARG A 109 -0.93 33.00 0.45
CA ARG A 109 -1.56 34.28 0.76
C ARG A 109 -1.59 34.58 2.26
N ASN A 110 -1.07 33.68 3.09
CA ASN A 110 -1.07 33.77 4.55
C ASN A 110 -2.47 34.07 5.12
N ILE A 111 -3.50 33.42 4.57
CA ILE A 111 -4.89 33.64 4.99
C ILE A 111 -5.13 32.88 6.30
N PRO A 112 -5.51 33.57 7.39
CA PRO A 112 -5.77 32.91 8.66
C PRO A 112 -7.03 32.03 8.55
N ILE A 113 -6.92 30.78 9.00
CA ILE A 113 -8.04 29.85 9.06
C ILE A 113 -8.63 29.91 10.47
N ASN A 114 -9.86 30.41 10.59
CA ASN A 114 -10.57 30.44 11.88
C ASN A 114 -11.37 29.13 12.04
N PRO A 115 -11.05 28.26 13.02
CA PRO A 115 -11.79 27.02 13.26
C PRO A 115 -13.29 27.23 13.49
N SER A 116 -13.69 28.38 14.04
CA SER A 116 -15.10 28.70 14.32
C SER A 116 -15.97 28.83 13.06
N SER A 117 -15.33 29.07 11.90
CA SER A 117 -16.01 29.15 10.60
C SER A 117 -16.09 27.79 9.88
N ALA A 118 -15.45 26.76 10.42
CA ALA A 118 -15.40 25.44 9.81
C ALA A 118 -16.71 24.66 10.03
N THR A 119 -17.13 23.91 9.03
CA THR A 119 -18.27 22.99 9.20
C THR A 119 -17.86 21.82 10.08
N THR A 120 -18.60 21.57 11.16
CA THR A 120 -18.28 20.48 12.09
C THR A 120 -19.03 19.19 11.74
N TYR A 121 -18.29 18.09 11.65
CA TYR A 121 -18.81 16.74 11.49
C TYR A 121 -18.44 15.90 12.71
N ASN A 122 -19.41 15.15 13.23
CA ASN A 122 -19.22 14.32 14.40
C ASN A 122 -19.39 12.86 14.03
N THR A 123 -18.40 12.03 14.36
CA THR A 123 -18.60 10.58 14.35
C THR A 123 -19.68 10.22 15.38
N PRO A 124 -20.69 9.40 15.01
CA PRO A 124 -21.67 8.89 15.95
C PRO A 124 -21.03 8.22 17.17
N PRO A 125 -21.67 8.23 18.37
CA PRO A 125 -21.10 7.61 19.57
C PRO A 125 -20.80 6.12 19.42
N THR A 126 -21.58 5.42 18.61
CA THR A 126 -21.44 4.00 18.31
C THR A 126 -21.51 3.76 16.81
N MET A 127 -20.94 2.63 16.36
CA MET A 127 -21.02 2.24 14.96
C MET A 127 -22.49 2.12 14.51
N PRO A 128 -22.90 2.76 13.40
CA PRO A 128 -24.23 2.62 12.84
C PRO A 128 -24.59 1.17 12.48
N ASN A 129 -25.87 0.80 12.64
CA ASN A 129 -26.35 -0.57 12.36
C ASN A 129 -26.19 -0.98 10.89
N ASP A 130 -26.28 -0.04 9.96
CA ASP A 130 -26.08 -0.27 8.53
C ASP A 130 -24.61 -0.57 8.16
N TYR A 131 -23.66 -0.26 9.05
CA TYR A 131 -22.25 -0.62 8.92
C TYR A 131 -22.01 -2.03 9.47
N LEU A 132 -22.67 -2.38 10.58
CA LEU A 132 -22.63 -3.71 11.20
C LEU A 132 -23.20 -4.79 10.28
N ASN A 133 -24.35 -4.50 9.67
CA ASN A 133 -25.07 -5.42 8.79
C ASN A 133 -24.50 -5.44 7.36
N PHE A 134 -23.36 -4.79 7.14
CA PHE A 134 -22.81 -4.65 5.81
C PHE A 134 -22.20 -5.97 5.30
N PRO A 135 -22.53 -6.41 4.07
CA PRO A 135 -22.01 -7.67 3.52
C PRO A 135 -20.48 -7.68 3.46
N LYS A 136 -19.85 -8.56 4.25
CA LYS A 136 -18.39 -8.70 4.26
C LYS A 136 -17.91 -9.45 3.01
N ASN A 137 -16.80 -8.98 2.44
CA ASN A 137 -16.13 -9.59 1.29
C ASN A 137 -17.02 -9.73 0.05
N GLN A 138 -18.00 -8.83 -0.10
CA GLN A 138 -18.96 -8.87 -1.19
C GLN A 138 -18.93 -7.56 -1.97
N PRO A 139 -18.30 -7.54 -3.16
CA PRO A 139 -18.41 -6.41 -4.06
C PRO A 139 -19.85 -6.26 -4.56
N ARG A 140 -20.24 -5.03 -4.86
CA ARG A 140 -21.61 -4.64 -5.20
C ARG A 140 -21.67 -4.12 -6.63
N THR A 141 -22.74 -4.49 -7.33
CA THR A 141 -23.11 -3.83 -8.58
C THR A 141 -24.21 -2.83 -8.27
N THR A 142 -24.00 -1.57 -8.64
CA THR A 142 -25.06 -0.55 -8.63
C THR A 142 -25.32 -0.09 -10.06
N THR A 143 -26.58 0.20 -10.38
CA THR A 143 -26.97 0.80 -11.66
C THR A 143 -27.76 2.05 -11.37
N ILE A 144 -27.28 3.19 -11.86
CA ILE A 144 -27.86 4.50 -11.60
C ILE A 144 -28.36 5.05 -12.92
N ARG A 145 -29.63 5.42 -12.98
CA ARG A 145 -30.30 5.98 -14.15
C ARG A 145 -30.65 7.45 -13.90
N LEU A 146 -30.46 8.29 -14.90
CA LEU A 146 -30.90 9.68 -14.91
C LEU A 146 -32.29 9.76 -15.51
N ASN A 147 -33.18 10.46 -14.83
CA ASN A 147 -34.44 10.94 -15.37
C ASN A 147 -34.23 12.28 -16.08
N LYS A 148 -35.25 12.74 -16.82
CA LYS A 148 -35.19 14.02 -17.56
C LYS A 148 -34.91 15.24 -16.66
N SER A 149 -35.25 15.15 -15.38
CA SER A 149 -35.04 16.22 -14.39
C SER A 149 -33.71 16.11 -13.62
N ASP A 150 -32.98 14.99 -13.74
CA ASP A 150 -31.80 14.76 -12.92
C ASP A 150 -30.58 15.50 -13.51
N PRO A 151 -29.93 16.42 -12.77
CA PRO A 151 -28.81 17.20 -13.30
C PRO A 151 -27.51 16.39 -13.38
N SER A 152 -27.40 15.32 -12.59
CA SER A 152 -26.22 14.45 -12.53
C SER A 152 -26.59 13.11 -11.86
N PHE A 153 -25.64 12.17 -11.84
CA PHE A 153 -25.83 10.93 -11.08
C PHE A 153 -25.88 11.15 -9.57
N GLY A 154 -25.37 12.28 -9.06
CA GLY A 154 -25.49 12.63 -7.64
C GLY A 154 -24.41 12.06 -6.72
N PHE A 155 -23.22 11.76 -7.24
CA PHE A 155 -22.06 11.38 -6.44
C PHE A 155 -20.81 12.15 -6.88
N GLU A 156 -19.88 12.31 -5.96
CA GLU A 156 -18.54 12.85 -6.18
C GLU A 156 -17.54 11.70 -6.20
N VAL A 157 -16.56 11.81 -7.09
CA VAL A 157 -15.46 10.85 -7.18
C VAL A 157 -14.16 11.56 -6.82
N VAL A 158 -13.34 10.90 -6.02
CA VAL A 158 -11.97 11.31 -5.74
C VAL A 158 -11.03 10.27 -6.33
N ASN A 159 -9.89 10.75 -6.80
CA ASN A 159 -8.86 9.91 -7.34
C ASN A 159 -8.21 9.12 -6.21
N GLY A 160 -7.82 7.88 -6.51
CA GLY A 160 -7.03 7.13 -5.58
C GLY A 160 -5.62 7.68 -5.44
N GLU A 161 -4.86 7.05 -4.55
CA GLU A 161 -3.45 7.37 -4.36
C GLU A 161 -2.72 7.35 -5.71
N ASN A 162 -1.95 8.40 -5.98
CA ASN A 162 -1.15 8.55 -7.21
C ASN A 162 -1.97 8.54 -8.51
N ASP A 163 -3.20 9.02 -8.44
CA ASP A 163 -4.12 9.06 -9.58
C ASP A 163 -4.57 7.68 -10.07
N ILE A 164 -4.39 6.62 -9.28
CA ILE A 164 -4.76 5.25 -9.66
C ILE A 164 -6.07 4.82 -9.02
N GLY A 165 -7.01 4.46 -9.90
CA GLY A 165 -8.36 4.10 -9.51
C GLY A 165 -9.09 5.28 -8.88
N ALA A 166 -10.28 5.01 -8.38
CA ALA A 166 -11.16 6.05 -7.91
C ALA A 166 -12.02 5.55 -6.75
N TYR A 167 -12.41 6.48 -5.89
CA TYR A 167 -13.31 6.24 -4.77
C TYR A 167 -14.52 7.15 -4.86
N ILE A 168 -15.65 6.66 -4.35
CA ILE A 168 -16.82 7.50 -4.11
C ILE A 168 -16.52 8.38 -2.90
N GLN A 169 -16.34 9.67 -3.13
CA GLN A 169 -15.99 10.63 -2.08
C GLN A 169 -17.23 11.10 -1.33
N GLU A 170 -18.32 11.33 -2.06
CA GLU A 170 -19.56 11.88 -1.53
C GLU A 170 -20.76 11.34 -2.32
N ILE A 171 -21.90 11.22 -1.64
CA ILE A 171 -23.18 10.93 -2.28
C ILE A 171 -24.14 12.01 -1.84
N PHE A 172 -24.66 12.75 -2.80
CA PHE A 172 -25.53 13.89 -2.52
C PHE A 172 -26.95 13.39 -2.23
N PRO A 173 -27.61 13.91 -1.17
CA PRO A 173 -28.97 13.52 -0.82
C PRO A 173 -29.95 13.90 -1.94
N ASN A 174 -31.06 13.17 -2.03
CA ASN A 174 -32.13 13.40 -3.02
C ASN A 174 -31.66 13.30 -4.48
N THR A 175 -30.73 12.39 -4.76
CA THR A 175 -30.21 12.15 -6.11
C THR A 175 -30.35 10.68 -6.53
N PRO A 176 -30.19 10.36 -7.83
CA PRO A 176 -30.21 8.97 -8.28
C PRO A 176 -29.23 8.05 -7.52
N ALA A 177 -28.04 8.54 -7.19
CA ALA A 177 -27.05 7.76 -6.44
C ALA A 177 -27.45 7.48 -4.99
N SER A 178 -28.12 8.42 -4.31
CA SER A 178 -28.58 8.20 -2.92
C SER A 178 -29.65 7.13 -2.80
N ASN A 179 -30.36 6.84 -3.90
CA ASN A 179 -31.36 5.77 -3.98
C ASN A 179 -30.76 4.42 -4.40
N SER A 180 -29.44 4.33 -4.50
CA SER A 180 -28.73 3.14 -4.96
C SER A 180 -27.95 2.46 -3.82
N SER A 181 -27.30 1.33 -4.11
CA SER A 181 -26.44 0.64 -3.13
C SER A 181 -25.02 1.21 -3.02
N LEU A 182 -24.73 2.29 -3.74
CA LEU A 182 -23.45 2.99 -3.70
C LEU A 182 -23.22 3.59 -2.31
N ARG A 183 -22.00 3.50 -1.78
CA ARG A 183 -21.63 4.10 -0.49
C ARG A 183 -20.39 4.98 -0.60
N LYS A 184 -20.22 5.88 0.38
CA LYS A 184 -18.99 6.66 0.53
C LYS A 184 -17.80 5.73 0.78
N SER A 185 -16.63 6.13 0.30
CA SER A 185 -15.36 5.38 0.33
C SER A 185 -15.37 4.07 -0.45
N ASP A 186 -16.40 3.79 -1.25
CA ASP A 186 -16.38 2.63 -2.15
C ASP A 186 -15.35 2.85 -3.26
N ARG A 187 -14.50 1.85 -3.52
CA ARG A 187 -13.57 1.84 -4.65
C ARG A 187 -14.30 1.41 -5.92
N ILE A 188 -14.14 2.18 -6.99
CA ILE A 188 -14.71 1.88 -8.30
C ILE A 188 -13.82 0.87 -9.02
N ILE A 189 -14.36 -0.32 -9.28
CA ILE A 189 -13.63 -1.42 -9.90
C ILE A 189 -13.96 -1.51 -11.40
N GLU A 190 -15.24 -1.40 -11.76
CA GLU A 190 -15.68 -1.39 -13.15
C GLU A 190 -16.70 -0.26 -13.41
N ILE A 191 -16.66 0.29 -14.62
CA ILE A 191 -17.67 1.20 -15.16
C ILE A 191 -18.19 0.60 -16.47
N ASP A 192 -19.51 0.39 -16.56
CA ASP A 192 -20.17 -0.24 -17.72
C ASP A 192 -19.47 -1.55 -18.15
N ASP A 193 -19.22 -2.45 -17.19
CA ASP A 193 -18.58 -3.76 -17.38
C ASP A 193 -17.12 -3.71 -17.89
N LYS A 194 -16.47 -2.54 -17.81
CA LYS A 194 -15.04 -2.34 -18.10
C LYS A 194 -14.26 -2.10 -16.82
N LEU A 195 -13.19 -2.87 -16.62
CA LEU A 195 -12.28 -2.70 -15.48
C LEU A 195 -11.61 -1.32 -15.54
N VAL A 196 -11.61 -0.64 -14.39
CA VAL A 196 -10.99 0.67 -14.19
C VAL A 196 -10.20 0.77 -12.88
N ASP A 197 -10.12 -0.33 -12.13
CA ASP A 197 -9.43 -0.39 -10.82
C ASP A 197 -7.98 0.14 -10.86
N LYS A 198 -7.31 0.02 -12.01
CA LYS A 198 -5.92 0.48 -12.22
C LYS A 198 -5.82 1.62 -13.23
N ASP A 199 -6.94 2.19 -13.65
CA ASP A 199 -6.95 3.30 -14.60
C ASP A 199 -6.54 4.59 -13.92
N VAL A 200 -5.94 5.50 -14.71
CA VAL A 200 -5.74 6.89 -14.30
C VAL A 200 -7.05 7.67 -14.31
N SER A 201 -7.12 8.73 -13.53
CA SER A 201 -8.38 9.45 -13.27
C SER A 201 -9.00 10.05 -14.51
N LYS A 202 -8.19 10.54 -15.46
CA LYS A 202 -8.69 11.03 -16.75
C LYS A 202 -9.54 9.96 -17.46
N SER A 203 -9.05 8.72 -17.50
CA SER A 203 -9.74 7.59 -18.13
C SER A 203 -11.07 7.25 -17.42
N ILE A 204 -11.07 7.34 -16.08
CA ILE A 204 -12.26 7.10 -15.26
C ILE A 204 -13.32 8.18 -15.49
N LEU A 205 -12.92 9.45 -15.45
CA LEU A 205 -13.79 10.61 -15.67
C LEU A 205 -14.37 10.61 -17.09
N GLU A 206 -13.59 10.25 -18.11
CA GLU A 206 -14.09 10.09 -19.48
C GLU A 206 -15.17 9.00 -19.58
N LYS A 207 -15.00 7.86 -18.90
CA LYS A 207 -16.00 6.78 -18.87
C LYS A 207 -17.27 7.21 -18.15
N LEU A 208 -17.16 7.89 -17.01
CA LEU A 208 -18.31 8.46 -16.30
C LEU A 208 -19.02 9.53 -17.15
N GLY A 209 -18.28 10.36 -17.88
CA GLY A 209 -18.83 11.35 -18.80
C GLY A 209 -19.64 10.70 -19.94
N LYS A 210 -19.12 9.63 -20.54
CA LYS A 210 -19.83 8.83 -21.55
C LYS A 210 -21.06 8.12 -20.97
N ALA A 211 -21.01 7.66 -19.73
CA ALA A 211 -22.17 7.08 -19.06
C ALA A 211 -23.25 8.14 -18.79
N ARG A 212 -22.84 9.35 -18.42
CA ARG A 212 -23.74 10.50 -18.20
C ARG A 212 -24.49 10.87 -19.48
N THR A 213 -23.84 10.89 -20.64
CA THR A 213 -24.52 11.17 -21.92
C THR A 213 -25.53 10.08 -22.31
N LYS A 214 -25.31 8.83 -21.90
CA LYS A 214 -26.28 7.74 -22.06
C LYS A 214 -27.43 7.80 -21.04
N GLY A 215 -27.31 8.61 -19.99
CA GLY A 215 -28.29 8.68 -18.90
C GLY A 215 -28.28 7.45 -17.97
N ILE A 216 -27.27 6.59 -18.04
CA ILE A 216 -27.17 5.41 -17.19
C ILE A 216 -25.71 5.04 -16.95
N VAL A 217 -25.38 4.67 -15.72
CA VAL A 217 -24.07 4.11 -15.37
C VAL A 217 -24.24 2.84 -14.56
N LYS A 218 -23.49 1.80 -14.93
CA LYS A 218 -23.36 0.59 -14.11
C LYS A 218 -21.98 0.59 -13.46
N LEU A 219 -21.94 0.58 -12.13
CA LEU A 219 -20.70 0.53 -11.37
C LEU A 219 -20.57 -0.83 -10.68
N TYR A 220 -19.39 -1.42 -10.75
CA TYR A 220 -18.98 -2.50 -9.86
C TYR A 220 -18.01 -1.91 -8.84
N VAL A 221 -18.36 -1.98 -7.57
CA VAL A 221 -17.64 -1.31 -6.48
C VAL A 221 -17.32 -2.27 -5.33
N ALA A 222 -16.28 -1.96 -4.57
CA ALA A 222 -15.93 -2.69 -3.36
C ALA A 222 -15.64 -1.71 -2.22
N ASP A 223 -16.08 -2.05 -1.01
CA ASP A 223 -15.60 -1.35 0.19
C ASP A 223 -14.12 -1.67 0.45
N THR A 224 -13.50 -0.90 1.34
CA THR A 224 -12.07 -1.03 1.64
C THR A 224 -11.68 -2.44 2.12
N HIS A 225 -12.48 -3.07 2.99
CA HIS A 225 -12.18 -4.40 3.53
C HIS A 225 -12.29 -5.47 2.44
N THR A 226 -13.39 -5.45 1.68
CA THR A 226 -13.60 -6.35 0.55
C THR A 226 -12.49 -6.20 -0.49
N TYR A 227 -12.12 -4.98 -0.86
CA TYR A 227 -11.03 -4.74 -1.80
C TYR A 227 -9.71 -5.34 -1.29
N LYS A 228 -9.32 -5.03 -0.03
CA LYS A 228 -8.12 -5.61 0.60
C LYS A 228 -8.16 -7.13 0.62
N HIS A 229 -9.30 -7.73 0.97
CA HIS A 229 -9.47 -9.18 0.98
C HIS A 229 -9.21 -9.81 -0.39
N TYR A 230 -9.77 -9.24 -1.46
CA TYR A 230 -9.56 -9.75 -2.81
C TYR A 230 -8.10 -9.61 -3.27
N GLN A 231 -7.46 -8.47 -2.98
CA GLN A 231 -6.04 -8.25 -3.31
C GLN A 231 -5.13 -9.23 -2.58
N LEU A 232 -5.30 -9.39 -1.26
CA LEU A 232 -4.47 -10.28 -0.43
C LEU A 232 -4.60 -11.75 -0.85
N ASN A 233 -5.82 -12.18 -1.19
CA ASN A 233 -6.08 -13.56 -1.61
C ASN A 233 -5.93 -13.79 -3.11
N LYS A 234 -5.47 -12.77 -3.87
CA LYS A 234 -5.29 -12.82 -5.33
C LYS A 234 -6.58 -13.25 -6.08
N ILE A 235 -7.75 -12.94 -5.53
CA ILE A 235 -9.05 -13.26 -6.12
C ILE A 235 -9.34 -12.23 -7.22
N PRO A 236 -9.66 -12.64 -8.46
CA PRO A 236 -10.00 -11.70 -9.53
C PRO A 236 -11.21 -10.83 -9.16
N LEU A 237 -10.98 -9.53 -9.00
CA LEU A 237 -12.03 -8.57 -8.68
C LEU A 237 -12.70 -8.08 -9.96
N SER A 238 -13.55 -8.92 -10.54
CA SER A 238 -14.37 -8.58 -11.71
C SER A 238 -15.79 -9.11 -11.58
N SER A 239 -16.76 -8.35 -12.08
CA SER A 239 -18.17 -8.76 -12.12
C SER A 239 -18.39 -10.02 -12.96
N LYS A 240 -17.50 -10.28 -13.93
CA LYS A 240 -17.56 -11.45 -14.83
C LYS A 240 -17.04 -12.74 -14.17
N ALA A 241 -16.07 -12.64 -13.25
CA ALA A 241 -15.51 -13.79 -12.56
C ALA A 241 -16.53 -14.49 -11.65
N LYS A 242 -17.41 -13.72 -11.00
CA LYS A 242 -18.48 -14.23 -10.13
C LYS A 242 -19.52 -15.09 -10.87
N ARG A 243 -19.70 -14.88 -12.18
CA ARG A 243 -20.62 -15.69 -13.00
C ARG A 243 -20.10 -17.10 -13.24
N LYS A 244 -18.78 -17.31 -13.26
CA LYS A 244 -18.16 -18.61 -13.54
C LYS A 244 -18.27 -19.56 -12.34
N SER A 245 -18.05 -19.07 -11.13
CA SER A 245 -18.23 -19.86 -9.90
C SER A 245 -19.70 -20.22 -9.63
N GLN A 246 -20.63 -19.29 -9.86
CA GLN A 246 -22.07 -19.57 -9.69
C GLN A 246 -22.64 -20.53 -10.75
N SER A 247 -22.04 -20.62 -11.95
CA SER A 247 -22.41 -21.64 -12.93
C SER A 247 -21.87 -23.02 -12.57
N GLU A 248 -20.67 -23.12 -11.99
CA GLU A 248 -20.05 -24.40 -11.60
C GLU A 248 -20.74 -25.02 -10.37
N ASP A 249 -21.21 -24.21 -9.42
CA ASP A 249 -22.00 -24.69 -8.27
C ASP A 249 -23.38 -25.24 -8.70
N ARG A 250 -24.01 -24.64 -9.73
CA ARG A 250 -25.30 -25.12 -10.26
C ARG A 250 -25.19 -26.46 -11.00
N LEU A 251 -24.05 -26.74 -11.63
CA LEU A 251 -23.78 -28.04 -12.27
C LEU A 251 -23.41 -29.12 -11.25
N SER A 252 -22.91 -28.74 -10.06
CA SER A 252 -22.51 -29.67 -9.00
C SER A 252 -23.70 -30.13 -8.14
N SER A 253 -24.77 -29.32 -8.04
CA SER A 253 -25.98 -29.66 -7.29
C SER A 253 -26.94 -30.64 -7.98
N ASN A 254 -26.63 -31.13 -9.19
CA ASN A 254 -27.51 -32.00 -9.98
C ASN A 254 -27.04 -33.47 -10.08
N ARG A 255 -26.10 -33.91 -9.23
CA ARG A 255 -25.76 -35.32 -9.08
C ARG A 255 -25.69 -35.68 -7.60
N HIS A 256 -26.79 -36.18 -7.06
CA HIS A 256 -26.88 -37.40 -6.24
C HIS A 256 -28.18 -37.38 -5.43
N TYR A 257 -29.20 -38.08 -5.95
CA TYR A 257 -30.11 -38.85 -5.12
C TYR A 257 -29.71 -40.32 -5.30
N THR A 258 -29.38 -40.99 -4.20
CA THR A 258 -30.08 -42.22 -3.77
C THR A 258 -29.65 -42.57 -2.35
N ASN A 259 -30.66 -42.93 -1.58
CA ASN A 259 -30.75 -43.48 -0.23
C ASN A 259 -29.50 -44.15 0.35
N ASP A 260 -29.24 -43.96 1.66
CA ASP A 260 -29.71 -44.94 2.65
C ASP A 260 -29.63 -44.43 4.10
N ARG A 261 -30.53 -45.02 4.89
CA ARG A 261 -30.83 -44.79 6.32
C ARG A 261 -29.64 -45.15 7.23
N GLU A 262 -29.45 -44.39 8.31
CA GLU A 262 -29.62 -44.84 9.71
C GLU A 262 -29.26 -43.71 10.70
N SER A 263 -30.09 -43.58 11.74
CA SER A 263 -29.78 -42.87 13.01
C SER A 263 -29.80 -43.94 14.11
N PRO A 264 -29.05 -43.81 15.23
CA PRO A 264 -29.54 -43.04 16.39
C PRO A 264 -28.41 -42.35 17.22
N SER A 265 -28.57 -41.13 17.72
CA SER A 265 -29.15 -40.68 19.03
C SER A 265 -28.19 -40.63 20.25
N ILE A 266 -28.09 -39.43 20.85
CA ILE A 266 -28.12 -39.09 22.30
C ILE A 266 -26.90 -39.36 23.22
N ASN A 267 -26.29 -38.29 23.73
CA ASN A 267 -26.16 -37.85 25.16
C ASN A 267 -25.08 -36.76 25.26
N ASP A 268 -25.38 -35.53 25.69
CA ASP A 268 -25.52 -35.02 27.07
C ASP A 268 -24.23 -35.09 27.92
N GLY A 269 -23.85 -33.97 28.56
CA GLY A 269 -22.67 -33.93 29.42
C GLY A 269 -22.05 -32.54 29.66
N SER A 270 -22.65 -31.82 30.61
CA SER A 270 -22.22 -30.57 31.26
C SER A 270 -20.75 -30.45 31.74
N GLN A 271 -20.30 -29.19 31.79
CA GLN A 271 -19.48 -28.51 32.81
C GLN A 271 -18.14 -29.12 33.29
N ARG A 272 -17.06 -28.33 33.29
CA ARG A 272 -16.55 -27.55 34.46
C ARG A 272 -15.10 -27.09 34.21
N ALA A 273 -14.81 -25.84 34.59
CA ALA A 273 -13.46 -25.41 34.96
C ALA A 273 -13.04 -26.08 36.29
N PRO A 274 -11.73 -26.09 36.63
CA PRO A 274 -11.26 -24.99 37.48
C PRO A 274 -9.83 -24.49 37.20
N SER A 275 -9.64 -23.26 37.68
CA SER A 275 -8.41 -22.56 38.06
C SER A 275 -7.40 -23.39 38.84
N ASN A 276 -6.11 -23.04 38.73
CA ASN A 276 -5.18 -23.00 39.85
C ASN A 276 -4.09 -21.94 39.64
N ALA A 277 -3.86 -21.16 40.70
CA ALA A 277 -2.82 -20.15 40.85
C ALA A 277 -1.85 -20.61 41.94
N SER A 278 -0.55 -20.33 41.77
CA SER A 278 0.45 -20.06 42.83
C SER A 278 1.86 -20.04 42.22
N THR A 279 2.93 -19.38 42.68
CA THR A 279 3.21 -18.22 43.54
C THR A 279 4.76 -18.07 43.52
N LEU A 280 5.28 -16.85 43.38
CA LEU A 280 6.57 -16.27 43.80
C LEU A 280 7.92 -17.02 43.60
N ARG A 281 8.90 -16.30 43.02
CA ARG A 281 10.15 -15.93 43.72
C ARG A 281 10.89 -14.78 43.04
N ASP A 282 11.47 -13.96 43.90
CA ASP A 282 12.05 -12.62 43.71
C ASP A 282 13.58 -12.60 43.47
N LEU A 283 14.03 -11.51 42.83
CA LEU A 283 15.28 -10.72 43.00
C LEU A 283 16.67 -11.27 42.55
N PRO A 284 17.71 -10.41 42.32
CA PRO A 284 17.74 -8.95 42.14
C PRO A 284 18.61 -8.40 40.97
N ARG A 285 18.50 -7.08 40.85
CA ARG A 285 19.18 -6.06 40.03
C ARG A 285 20.70 -5.93 40.27
N ALA A 286 21.47 -5.62 39.22
CA ALA A 286 22.81 -5.03 39.32
C ALA A 286 22.94 -3.79 38.42
N LYS A 287 23.64 -2.77 38.94
CA LYS A 287 23.86 -1.42 38.38
C LYS A 287 25.24 -1.32 37.72
N THR A 288 25.32 -0.54 36.61
CA THR A 288 26.38 0.45 36.20
C THR A 288 27.86 -0.01 36.07
N PRO A 289 28.70 0.53 35.15
CA PRO A 289 28.94 1.98 35.02
C PRO A 289 29.25 2.57 33.63
N SER A 290 29.20 3.91 33.65
CA SER A 290 29.49 4.92 32.63
C SER A 290 30.93 5.45 32.72
N VAL A 291 31.59 5.73 31.59
CA VAL A 291 32.77 6.63 31.46
C VAL A 291 32.95 7.03 29.95
N PRO A 292 33.74 8.05 29.56
CA PRO A 292 33.42 9.48 29.55
C PRO A 292 33.47 10.14 28.14
N ASP A 293 33.09 11.42 28.15
CA ASP A 293 33.13 12.45 27.11
C ASP A 293 34.55 12.75 26.56
N LEU A 294 34.66 12.90 25.23
CA LEU A 294 35.82 13.49 24.53
C LEU A 294 35.36 14.33 23.32
N THR A 295 35.25 15.63 23.58
CA THR A 295 35.81 16.74 22.78
C THR A 295 35.55 16.81 21.28
N ARG A 296 34.69 17.77 20.94
CA ARG A 296 34.54 18.51 19.68
C ARG A 296 35.85 19.13 19.15
N PRO A 297 36.06 19.12 17.82
CA PRO A 297 36.74 20.20 17.12
C PRO A 297 35.80 20.94 16.16
N THR A 298 36.08 22.23 15.97
CA THR A 298 35.23 23.22 15.29
C THR A 298 35.94 23.72 14.01
N ARG A 299 35.25 23.65 12.85
CA ARG A 299 35.35 24.48 11.61
C ARG A 299 36.68 24.45 10.81
N PRO A 300 36.66 24.42 9.45
CA PRO A 300 36.37 25.61 8.64
C PRO A 300 35.27 25.41 7.58
N GLN A 301 34.60 26.51 7.24
CA GLN A 301 33.71 26.59 6.10
C GLN A 301 34.47 27.05 4.87
N ILE A 302 34.27 26.34 3.77
CA ILE A 302 34.68 26.76 2.44
C ILE A 302 33.40 26.95 1.63
N SER A 303 33.10 28.21 1.38
CA SER A 303 32.14 28.69 0.40
C SER A 303 32.76 28.60 -0.98
N THR A 304 32.25 27.71 -1.83
CA THR A 304 32.49 27.76 -3.28
C THR A 304 31.15 27.71 -4.00
N SER A 305 30.80 28.86 -4.59
CA SER A 305 29.73 29.02 -5.57
C SER A 305 30.09 28.23 -6.83
N ILE A 306 29.33 27.18 -7.13
CA ILE A 306 29.42 26.46 -8.41
C ILE A 306 28.18 26.81 -9.24
N ILE A 307 28.43 27.47 -10.35
CA ILE A 307 27.48 27.80 -11.41
C ILE A 307 26.99 26.48 -12.04
N PRO A 308 25.68 26.23 -12.21
CA PRO A 308 25.22 25.02 -12.87
C PRO A 308 25.39 25.16 -14.39
N SER A 309 26.33 24.42 -14.95
CA SER A 309 26.40 24.11 -16.39
C SER A 309 25.25 23.16 -16.79
N PRO A 310 24.76 23.24 -18.02
CA PRO A 310 23.49 22.62 -18.43
C PRO A 310 23.60 21.09 -18.50
N VAL A 311 22.70 20.40 -17.80
CA VAL A 311 22.61 18.94 -17.75
C VAL A 311 21.96 18.42 -19.04
N MET A 312 22.68 17.59 -19.78
CA MET A 312 22.14 16.73 -20.84
C MET A 312 21.25 15.63 -20.23
N PRO A 313 20.14 15.22 -20.86
CA PRO A 313 19.21 14.24 -20.26
C PRO A 313 19.75 12.81 -20.40
N LEU A 314 20.14 12.20 -19.28
CA LEU A 314 20.40 10.75 -19.23
C LEU A 314 19.06 10.03 -19.02
N ASN A 315 18.70 9.10 -19.92
CA ASN A 315 17.62 8.14 -19.71
C ASN A 315 17.99 7.20 -18.53
N HIS A 316 17.72 7.64 -17.30
CA HIS A 316 17.80 6.81 -16.08
C HIS A 316 16.38 6.46 -15.64
N GLU A 317 15.85 5.37 -16.22
CA GLU A 317 14.61 4.76 -15.75
C GLU A 317 14.83 3.26 -15.53
N ASP A 318 15.49 2.91 -14.41
CA ASP A 318 15.69 1.52 -13.98
C ASP A 318 14.80 1.21 -12.78
N ILE A 319 13.51 0.95 -13.06
CA ILE A 319 12.52 0.46 -12.10
C ILE A 319 12.30 -1.03 -12.36
N ARG A 320 12.47 -1.87 -11.33
CA ARG A 320 12.41 -3.32 -11.44
C ARG A 320 11.37 -3.90 -10.50
N LEU A 321 10.55 -4.82 -11.02
CA LEU A 321 9.71 -5.70 -10.22
C LEU A 321 10.41 -7.06 -10.13
N SER A 322 11.05 -7.31 -8.99
CA SER A 322 11.82 -8.52 -8.72
C SER A 322 10.99 -9.53 -7.93
N THR A 323 11.09 -10.81 -8.30
CA THR A 323 10.45 -11.93 -7.59
C THR A 323 11.52 -12.89 -7.09
N ILE A 324 11.65 -12.98 -5.76
CA ILE A 324 12.64 -13.82 -5.08
C ILE A 324 11.98 -15.09 -4.54
N ASN A 325 12.44 -16.23 -5.02
CA ASN A 325 12.09 -17.57 -4.59
C ASN A 325 13.23 -18.16 -3.77
N ARG A 326 12.89 -18.98 -2.78
CA ARG A 326 13.85 -19.72 -1.94
C ARG A 326 13.92 -21.18 -2.37
N ALA A 327 15.09 -21.80 -2.25
CA ALA A 327 15.25 -23.24 -2.54
C ALA A 327 14.44 -24.10 -1.56
N ASP A 328 14.56 -23.77 -0.28
CA ASP A 328 13.93 -24.45 0.85
C ASP A 328 13.70 -23.46 2.01
N ALA A 329 13.13 -23.95 3.12
CA ALA A 329 12.79 -23.13 4.28
C ALA A 329 14.01 -22.54 5.02
N ALA A 330 15.19 -23.16 4.90
CA ALA A 330 16.43 -22.70 5.52
C ALA A 330 17.16 -21.66 4.65
N ASP A 331 16.79 -21.54 3.37
CA ASP A 331 17.33 -20.52 2.48
C ASP A 331 16.92 -19.10 2.88
N THR A 332 17.79 -18.13 2.63
CA THR A 332 17.50 -16.71 2.86
C THR A 332 17.11 -16.02 1.54
N PHE A 333 16.52 -14.84 1.63
CA PHE A 333 16.26 -14.02 0.45
C PHE A 333 17.53 -13.40 -0.13
N GLY A 334 18.63 -13.32 0.63
CA GLY A 334 19.89 -12.72 0.14
C GLY A 334 19.93 -11.19 0.19
N ILE A 335 19.15 -10.58 1.09
CA ILE A 335 19.07 -9.12 1.28
C ILE A 335 19.31 -8.72 2.74
N GLU A 336 19.87 -7.53 2.90
CA GLU A 336 19.89 -6.76 4.15
C GLU A 336 19.17 -5.43 3.93
N LEU A 337 18.38 -5.00 4.93
CA LEU A 337 17.59 -3.78 4.88
C LEU A 337 18.30 -2.65 5.64
N ASN A 338 18.60 -1.56 4.93
CA ASN A 338 19.16 -0.35 5.52
C ASN A 338 18.08 0.71 5.63
N PHE A 339 17.85 1.23 6.84
CA PHE A 339 16.90 2.32 7.06
C PHE A 339 17.59 3.66 7.25
N HIS A 340 17.32 4.59 6.34
CA HIS A 340 17.92 5.91 6.32
C HIS A 340 17.06 6.89 7.10
N ARG A 341 17.27 6.95 8.42
CA ARG A 341 16.41 7.69 9.37
C ARG A 341 16.17 9.17 9.02
N ARG A 342 17.14 9.87 8.41
CA ARG A 342 16.98 11.29 8.07
C ARG A 342 16.05 11.50 6.87
N GLU A 343 16.13 10.60 5.91
CA GLU A 343 15.43 10.71 4.62
C GLU A 343 14.20 9.79 4.55
N GLN A 344 13.98 8.97 5.59
CA GLN A 344 12.83 8.09 5.80
C GLN A 344 12.56 7.13 4.63
N PHE A 345 13.58 6.37 4.24
CA PHE A 345 13.45 5.33 3.22
C PHE A 345 14.31 4.10 3.52
N HIS A 346 14.04 3.01 2.81
CA HIS A 346 14.78 1.76 2.87
C HIS A 346 15.64 1.55 1.62
N SER A 347 16.93 1.24 1.79
CA SER A 347 17.76 0.67 0.72
C SER A 347 18.12 -0.78 1.01
N LEU A 348 18.57 -1.49 -0.03
CA LEU A 348 18.92 -2.90 0.03
C LEU A 348 20.42 -3.09 -0.14
N SER A 349 21.01 -3.94 0.70
CA SER A 349 22.32 -4.53 0.45
C SER A 349 22.16 -6.00 0.10
N ILE A 350 23.01 -6.52 -0.78
CA ILE A 350 22.99 -7.93 -1.16
C ILE A 350 23.91 -8.71 -0.23
N THR A 351 23.38 -9.76 0.38
CA THR A 351 24.18 -10.70 1.20
C THR A 351 24.59 -11.90 0.37
N PRO A 352 25.75 -12.54 0.62
CA PRO A 352 26.15 -13.76 -0.09
C PRO A 352 25.09 -14.88 -0.03
N GLY A 353 24.97 -15.65 -1.12
CA GLY A 353 24.16 -16.86 -1.18
C GLY A 353 24.85 -18.06 -0.53
N ARG A 354 24.26 -19.25 -0.69
CA ARG A 354 24.91 -20.50 -0.26
C ARG A 354 26.25 -20.69 -0.95
N ASP A 355 27.18 -21.31 -0.25
CA ASP A 355 28.53 -21.65 -0.75
C ASP A 355 29.30 -20.43 -1.30
N ASN A 356 29.04 -19.24 -0.74
CA ASN A 356 29.57 -17.95 -1.23
C ASN A 356 29.21 -17.65 -2.70
N GLY A 357 28.16 -18.27 -3.23
CA GLY A 357 27.61 -18.00 -4.56
C GLY A 357 26.65 -16.81 -4.60
N PRO A 358 26.07 -16.52 -5.79
CA PRO A 358 25.12 -15.43 -5.94
C PRO A 358 23.86 -15.67 -5.11
N SER A 359 23.35 -14.59 -4.53
CA SER A 359 22.19 -14.66 -3.64
C SER A 359 20.88 -14.76 -4.41
N ASN A 360 19.80 -15.21 -3.75
CA ASN A 360 18.48 -15.26 -4.39
C ASN A 360 18.02 -13.87 -4.87
N ALA A 361 18.34 -12.81 -4.13
CA ALA A 361 18.04 -11.43 -4.50
C ALA A 361 18.83 -10.96 -5.72
N GLU A 362 20.12 -11.29 -5.77
CA GLU A 362 20.99 -10.97 -6.90
C GLU A 362 20.49 -11.66 -8.18
N LEU A 363 20.14 -12.95 -8.08
CA LEU A 363 19.55 -13.72 -9.18
C LEU A 363 18.16 -13.20 -9.61
N ALA A 364 17.45 -12.51 -8.72
CA ALA A 364 16.17 -11.84 -9.00
C ALA A 364 16.36 -10.40 -9.53
N GLY A 365 17.59 -9.95 -9.74
CA GLY A 365 17.91 -8.65 -10.31
C GLY A 365 17.85 -7.48 -9.33
N ILE A 366 17.89 -7.74 -8.03
CA ILE A 366 18.07 -6.70 -7.01
C ILE A 366 19.56 -6.34 -6.98
N LYS A 367 19.84 -5.04 -6.96
CA LYS A 367 21.19 -4.48 -6.88
C LYS A 367 21.39 -3.86 -5.50
N SER A 368 22.65 -3.77 -5.06
CA SER A 368 22.98 -3.02 -3.85
C SER A 368 22.64 -1.54 -4.03
N GLU A 369 22.21 -0.90 -2.95
CA GLU A 369 21.71 0.48 -2.88
C GLU A 369 20.37 0.74 -3.58
N ASP A 370 19.71 -0.30 -4.06
CA ASP A 370 18.35 -0.18 -4.58
C ASP A 370 17.40 0.37 -3.53
N ARG A 371 16.59 1.34 -3.94
CA ARG A 371 15.52 1.91 -3.13
C ARG A 371 14.32 0.97 -3.15
N LEU A 372 13.91 0.52 -1.96
CA LEU A 372 12.74 -0.34 -1.81
C LEU A 372 11.46 0.51 -1.78
N ILE A 373 10.52 0.20 -2.67
CA ILE A 373 9.29 0.98 -2.88
C ILE A 373 8.04 0.18 -2.51
N GLU A 374 7.96 -1.09 -2.94
CA GLU A 374 6.84 -1.98 -2.59
C GLU A 374 7.35 -3.35 -2.11
N ILE A 375 6.61 -3.98 -1.18
CA ILE A 375 6.72 -5.39 -0.83
C ILE A 375 5.38 -6.07 -1.12
N ASN A 376 5.38 -7.14 -1.92
CA ASN A 376 4.21 -7.94 -2.27
C ASN A 376 3.02 -7.10 -2.78
N GLY A 377 3.30 -6.02 -3.51
CA GLY A 377 2.30 -5.12 -4.07
C GLY A 377 1.76 -4.06 -3.12
N GLN A 378 2.35 -3.92 -1.93
CA GLN A 378 2.06 -2.83 -1.02
C GLN A 378 3.21 -1.85 -0.96
N ASN A 379 2.91 -0.57 -1.14
CA ASN A 379 3.88 0.51 -0.95
C ASN A 379 4.33 0.57 0.51
N ILE A 380 5.65 0.68 0.73
CA ILE A 380 6.27 0.66 2.06
C ILE A 380 6.95 1.98 2.44
N GLN A 381 6.82 3.02 1.62
CA GLN A 381 7.48 4.31 1.88
C GLN A 381 6.97 4.98 3.16
N SER A 382 5.76 4.61 3.62
CA SER A 382 5.18 5.07 4.89
C SER A 382 5.47 4.17 6.09
N PHE A 383 6.20 3.07 5.90
CA PHE A 383 6.44 2.09 6.93
C PHE A 383 7.75 2.35 7.65
N ASP A 384 7.74 2.14 8.97
CA ASP A 384 8.97 2.10 9.75
C ASP A 384 9.76 0.81 9.51
N HIS A 385 11.00 0.79 9.99
CA HIS A 385 11.91 -0.34 9.78
C HIS A 385 11.36 -1.67 10.31
N ASP A 386 10.66 -1.64 11.44
CA ASP A 386 10.12 -2.85 12.07
C ASP A 386 8.95 -3.39 11.25
N GLN A 387 8.06 -2.52 10.77
CA GLN A 387 6.95 -2.88 9.89
C GLN A 387 7.44 -3.49 8.58
N VAL A 388 8.48 -2.91 7.95
CA VAL A 388 9.08 -3.45 6.71
C VAL A 388 9.71 -4.81 6.99
N THR A 389 10.50 -4.92 8.04
CA THR A 389 11.18 -6.16 8.43
C THR A 389 10.21 -7.28 8.76
N GLN A 390 9.15 -6.98 9.53
CA GLN A 390 8.09 -7.93 9.86
C GLN A 390 7.39 -8.42 8.59
N ARG A 391 7.17 -7.54 7.61
CA ARG A 391 6.51 -7.90 6.36
C ARG A 391 7.34 -8.85 5.51
N ILE A 392 8.65 -8.64 5.42
CA ILE A 392 9.58 -9.57 4.77
C ILE A 392 9.63 -10.91 5.53
N ARG A 393 9.75 -10.86 6.87
CA ARG A 393 9.80 -12.07 7.73
C ARG A 393 8.51 -12.89 7.71
N SER A 394 7.37 -12.25 7.44
CA SER A 394 6.07 -12.92 7.36
C SER A 394 5.91 -13.76 6.08
N VAL A 395 6.80 -13.63 5.09
CA VAL A 395 6.78 -14.44 3.88
C VAL A 395 7.31 -15.84 4.17
N LYS A 396 6.39 -16.78 4.38
CA LYS A 396 6.70 -18.20 4.66
C LYS A 396 7.07 -18.94 3.38
N TYR A 397 8.00 -19.89 3.47
CA TYR A 397 8.28 -20.80 2.36
C TYR A 397 7.02 -21.65 2.05
N PRO A 398 6.66 -21.90 0.77
CA PRO A 398 7.39 -21.57 -0.47
C PRO A 398 6.96 -20.24 -1.13
N GLU A 399 6.27 -19.34 -0.43
CA GLU A 399 5.77 -18.10 -1.03
C GLU A 399 6.91 -17.20 -1.53
N PRO A 400 6.77 -16.63 -2.74
CA PRO A 400 7.75 -15.71 -3.28
C PRO A 400 7.66 -14.33 -2.61
N LEU A 401 8.81 -13.67 -2.47
CA LEU A 401 8.89 -12.26 -2.09
C LEU A 401 8.97 -11.40 -3.35
N GLN A 402 7.96 -10.57 -3.61
CA GLN A 402 7.98 -9.60 -4.69
C GLN A 402 8.38 -8.23 -4.18
N MET A 403 9.33 -7.59 -4.84
CA MET A 403 9.84 -6.27 -4.45
C MET A 403 9.85 -5.34 -5.67
N LEU A 404 9.25 -4.16 -5.51
CA LEU A 404 9.44 -3.07 -6.47
C LEU A 404 10.61 -2.22 -5.99
N VAL A 405 11.64 -2.13 -6.83
CA VAL A 405 12.88 -1.41 -6.52
C VAL A 405 13.23 -0.44 -7.65
N ALA A 406 13.94 0.63 -7.31
CA ALA A 406 14.53 1.55 -8.28
C ALA A 406 15.98 1.83 -7.93
N ASP A 407 16.81 2.06 -8.94
CA ASP A 407 18.15 2.58 -8.69
C ASP A 407 18.09 4.02 -8.13
N VAL A 408 19.18 4.47 -7.51
CA VAL A 408 19.24 5.79 -6.87
C VAL A 408 18.96 6.94 -7.86
N PRO A 409 19.58 7.00 -9.06
CA PRO A 409 19.30 8.06 -10.02
C PRO A 409 17.84 8.12 -10.47
N THR A 410 17.22 6.97 -10.74
CA THR A 410 15.80 6.90 -11.15
C THR A 410 14.90 7.35 -10.00
N TYR A 411 15.16 6.87 -8.78
CA TYR A 411 14.37 7.27 -7.62
C TYR A 411 14.41 8.78 -7.39
N GLU A 412 15.59 9.39 -7.43
CA GLU A 412 15.75 10.84 -7.25
C GLU A 412 15.10 11.63 -8.40
N HIS A 413 15.18 11.15 -9.65
CA HIS A 413 14.50 11.77 -10.79
C HIS A 413 12.97 11.80 -10.60
N TYR A 414 12.38 10.67 -10.18
CA TYR A 414 10.94 10.57 -9.91
C TYR A 414 10.53 11.46 -8.73
N LYS A 415 11.33 11.47 -7.67
CA LYS A 415 11.13 12.33 -6.48
C LYS A 415 11.20 13.82 -6.83
N GLN A 416 12.17 14.26 -7.62
CA GLN A 416 12.30 15.65 -8.08
C GLN A 416 11.09 16.10 -8.90
N GLN A 417 10.56 15.21 -9.76
CA GLN A 417 9.38 15.48 -10.56
C GLN A 417 8.07 15.31 -9.80
N SER A 418 8.12 14.97 -8.50
CA SER A 418 6.93 14.63 -7.69
C SER A 418 6.07 13.53 -8.33
N LYS A 419 6.70 12.60 -9.05
CA LYS A 419 6.06 11.42 -9.66
C LYS A 419 6.31 10.22 -8.76
N LEU A 420 5.28 9.45 -8.44
CA LEU A 420 5.45 8.22 -7.67
C LEU A 420 5.89 7.06 -8.57
N ILE A 421 6.80 6.25 -8.06
CA ILE A 421 7.11 4.93 -8.61
C ILE A 421 6.09 3.90 -8.10
N HIS A 422 5.41 3.22 -9.02
CA HIS A 422 4.48 2.13 -8.70
C HIS A 422 4.58 1.02 -9.74
N ARG A 423 4.15 -0.20 -9.39
CA ARG A 423 4.32 -1.39 -10.26
C ARG A 423 3.63 -1.35 -11.63
N SER A 424 2.61 -0.51 -11.83
CA SER A 424 1.93 -0.33 -13.12
C SER A 424 2.53 0.75 -14.03
N LEU A 425 3.67 1.36 -13.68
CA LEU A 425 4.31 2.29 -14.62
C LEU A 425 4.76 1.53 -15.89
N PRO A 426 4.62 2.14 -17.08
CA PRO A 426 4.90 1.45 -18.34
C PRO A 426 6.37 1.06 -18.52
N ASN A 427 7.27 1.70 -17.78
CA ASN A 427 8.71 1.47 -17.78
C ASN A 427 9.17 0.51 -16.66
N VAL A 428 8.27 -0.09 -15.88
CA VAL A 428 8.65 -1.12 -14.90
C VAL A 428 9.11 -2.37 -15.64
N ARG A 429 10.36 -2.77 -15.45
CA ARG A 429 10.88 -4.04 -15.95
C ARG A 429 10.54 -5.16 -14.99
N VAL A 430 9.73 -6.11 -15.43
CA VAL A 430 9.48 -7.36 -14.69
C VAL A 430 10.70 -8.26 -14.85
N MET A 431 11.40 -8.52 -13.74
CA MET A 431 12.55 -9.41 -13.77
C MET A 431 12.09 -10.87 -13.82
N PRO A 432 12.78 -11.75 -14.57
CA PRO A 432 12.48 -13.17 -14.51
C PRO A 432 12.67 -13.69 -13.07
N PRO A 433 11.78 -14.56 -12.57
CA PRO A 433 11.95 -15.14 -11.25
C PRO A 433 13.26 -15.93 -11.18
N ASN A 434 13.98 -15.81 -10.07
CA ASN A 434 15.19 -16.60 -9.85
C ASN A 434 14.84 -18.09 -9.79
N ARG A 435 15.74 -18.93 -10.31
CA ARG A 435 15.68 -20.39 -10.17
C ARG A 435 16.67 -20.78 -9.06
N PRO A 436 16.19 -21.10 -7.84
CA PRO A 436 17.09 -21.40 -6.73
C PRO A 436 17.89 -22.68 -7.00
N ALA A 437 19.17 -22.70 -6.63
CA ALA A 437 20.02 -23.87 -6.78
C ALA A 437 19.54 -25.00 -5.85
N ARG A 438 19.27 -26.19 -6.40
CA ARG A 438 18.93 -27.38 -5.59
C ARG A 438 20.20 -27.91 -4.91
N SER A 439 20.10 -28.27 -3.64
CA SER A 439 21.13 -29.02 -2.92
C SER A 439 21.37 -30.35 -3.64
N VAL A 440 22.57 -30.57 -4.18
CA VAL A 440 23.05 -31.90 -4.51
C VAL A 440 23.34 -32.64 -3.20
N SER A 441 22.55 -33.67 -2.90
CA SER A 441 22.84 -34.59 -1.79
C SER A 441 24.22 -35.25 -2.01
N PRO A 442 24.99 -35.55 -0.96
CA PRO A 442 26.28 -36.22 -1.13
C PRO A 442 26.03 -37.63 -1.65
N ALA A 443 26.60 -37.95 -2.81
CA ALA A 443 26.60 -39.31 -3.34
C ALA A 443 27.28 -40.24 -2.33
N SER A 444 26.59 -41.33 -2.04
CA SER A 444 27.03 -42.45 -1.22
C SER A 444 28.43 -42.92 -1.61
N SER A 445 29.25 -43.13 -0.58
CA SER A 445 30.53 -43.81 -0.58
C SER A 445 30.54 -45.11 -1.41
N SER A 446 31.39 -45.17 -2.44
CA SER A 446 31.97 -46.42 -2.92
C SER A 446 33.48 -46.24 -3.05
N ARG A 447 34.22 -46.97 -2.20
CA ARG A 447 35.68 -47.14 -2.26
C ARG A 447 36.07 -47.75 -3.61
N HIS A 448 37.11 -47.25 -4.25
CA HIS A 448 38.31 -48.06 -4.50
C HIS A 448 39.48 -47.23 -5.07
N SER A 449 40.57 -47.30 -4.31
CA SER A 449 41.97 -47.46 -4.69
C SER A 449 42.60 -46.58 -5.78
N ILE A 450 43.62 -45.87 -5.30
CA ILE A 450 44.73 -45.22 -5.98
C ILE A 450 45.38 -46.14 -7.02
N ASP A 451 45.56 -45.65 -8.25
CA ASP A 451 46.78 -45.95 -8.99
C ASP A 451 47.23 -44.78 -9.87
N THR A 452 48.54 -44.60 -9.87
CA THR A 452 49.36 -43.54 -10.43
C THR A 452 49.81 -43.85 -11.85
N ARG A 453 49.64 -42.93 -12.81
CA ARG A 453 50.69 -42.37 -13.70
C ARG A 453 50.12 -41.57 -14.89
N PRO A 454 50.95 -40.68 -15.51
CA PRO A 454 50.47 -39.55 -16.31
C PRO A 454 50.50 -39.75 -17.83
N SER A 455 49.73 -38.89 -18.50
CA SER A 455 49.95 -38.29 -19.83
C SER A 455 50.23 -39.18 -21.04
N SER A 456 49.23 -39.30 -21.92
CA SER A 456 49.43 -39.19 -23.38
C SER A 456 48.09 -38.88 -24.07
N ILE A 457 48.19 -38.20 -25.23
CA ILE A 457 47.22 -37.99 -26.32
C ILE A 457 47.23 -36.49 -26.72
N ILE A 458 48.15 -36.10 -27.61
CA ILE A 458 48.00 -36.05 -29.09
C ILE A 458 47.51 -34.66 -29.55
N THR A 459 48.51 -33.90 -29.98
CA THR A 459 48.62 -33.04 -31.16
C THR A 459 47.33 -32.64 -31.90
N ARG A 460 47.05 -31.34 -31.89
CA ARG A 460 46.19 -30.63 -32.86
C ARG A 460 46.90 -30.54 -34.22
N GLU A 461 46.30 -31.09 -35.27
CA GLU A 461 46.61 -30.70 -36.65
C GLU A 461 45.85 -29.43 -37.06
N GLN A 462 46.54 -28.57 -37.80
CA GLN A 462 46.07 -27.31 -38.39
C GLN A 462 45.23 -27.54 -39.67
N PRO A 463 44.34 -26.61 -40.04
CA PRO A 463 43.54 -26.71 -41.25
C PRO A 463 44.31 -26.27 -42.51
N LYS A 464 44.28 -27.10 -43.57
CA LYS A 464 44.76 -26.75 -44.92
C LYS A 464 43.71 -25.97 -45.71
N ILE A 465 44.16 -24.82 -46.20
CA ILE A 465 43.50 -23.94 -47.18
C ILE A 465 43.70 -24.55 -48.58
N GLN A 466 42.65 -24.56 -49.42
CA GLN A 466 42.75 -24.78 -50.87
C GLN A 466 42.80 -23.43 -51.61
N PRO A 467 43.67 -23.27 -52.63
CA PRO A 467 43.76 -22.08 -53.48
C PRO A 467 42.93 -22.23 -54.76
N THR A 468 42.60 -21.10 -55.39
CA THR A 468 42.15 -21.02 -56.80
C THR A 468 43.01 -20.03 -57.60
N PRO A 469 43.16 -20.25 -58.92
CA PRO A 469 44.33 -19.87 -59.76
C PRO A 469 44.03 -18.62 -60.62
N PRO A 470 44.85 -18.21 -61.61
CA PRO A 470 46.18 -18.67 -62.06
C PRO A 470 47.36 -17.72 -61.77
#